data_AF-A0A7V2TXC4-F1
#
_entry.id   AF-A0A7V2TXC4-F1
#
_cell.length_a   1.000
_cell.length_b   1.000
_cell.length_c   1.000
_cell.angle_alpha   90.00
_cell.angle_beta   90.00
_cell.angle_gamma   90.00
#
_symmetry.space_group_name_H-M   'P 1'
#
loop_
_entity.id
_entity.type
_entity.pdbx_description
1 polymer ?
#
loop_
_entity_poly.entity_id
_entity_poly.type
_entity_poly.pdbx_seq_one_letter_code
_entity_poly.pdbx_strand_id
1 'polypeptide(L)'
;PQNVVDGLNLLWHSDLAISGGGTMNREAAALGVPVYSIFRGKIGAVDRYLAETGRLTLLESVDDVATKLKVTKRVRTKDGISSNGAALKDVVAAVMKALESGRQRQKPFSRPLR
;
A
#
# COMPACT_ATOMS: atom_id res chain seq x y z
N PRO A 1 -17.41 20.47 -8.88
CA PRO A 1 -18.24 20.05 -7.72
C PRO A 1 -18.33 21.21 -6.74
N GLN A 2 -19.45 21.38 -6.05
CA GLN A 2 -19.64 22.52 -5.12
C GLN A 2 -18.89 22.33 -3.79
N ASN A 3 -18.57 21.09 -3.41
CA ASN A 3 -17.85 20.75 -2.18
C ASN A 3 -16.78 19.67 -2.44
N VAL A 4 -15.76 19.64 -1.58
CA VAL A 4 -14.76 18.55 -1.54
C VAL A 4 -15.40 17.30 -0.93
N VAL A 5 -15.16 16.16 -1.57
CA VAL A 5 -15.64 14.85 -1.09
C VAL A 5 -14.50 14.15 -0.36
N ASP A 6 -14.83 13.48 0.75
CA ASP A 6 -13.90 12.59 1.44
C ASP A 6 -13.55 11.39 0.54
N GLY A 7 -12.29 11.30 0.11
CA GLY A 7 -11.81 10.29 -0.81
C GLY A 7 -11.86 8.86 -0.24
N LEU A 8 -11.56 8.68 1.04
CA LEU A 8 -11.58 7.34 1.67
C LEU A 8 -13.02 6.85 1.79
N ASN A 9 -13.94 7.75 2.17
CA ASN A 9 -15.36 7.43 2.24
C ASN A 9 -15.92 7.09 0.84
N LEU A 10 -15.53 7.86 -0.19
CA LEU A 10 -15.89 7.57 -1.57
C LEU A 10 -15.38 6.20 -2.04
N LEU A 11 -14.12 5.88 -1.80
CA LEU A 11 -13.53 4.58 -2.11
C LEU A 11 -14.27 3.45 -1.38
N TRP A 12 -14.51 3.62 -0.08
CA TRP A 12 -15.22 2.64 0.73
C TRP A 12 -16.61 2.32 0.17
N HIS A 13 -17.31 3.31 -0.37
CA HIS A 13 -18.63 3.11 -0.98
C HIS A 13 -18.61 2.69 -2.45
N SER A 14 -17.48 2.67 -3.12
CA SER A 14 -17.35 2.26 -4.52
C SER A 14 -17.34 0.73 -4.67
N ASP A 15 -17.76 0.19 -5.81
CA ASP A 15 -17.64 -1.25 -6.08
C ASP A 15 -16.20 -1.65 -6.45
N LEU A 16 -15.50 -0.76 -7.15
CA LEU A 16 -14.10 -0.88 -7.55
C LEU A 16 -13.50 0.52 -7.76
N ALA A 17 -12.18 0.60 -7.82
CA ALA A 17 -11.44 1.80 -8.21
C ALA A 17 -10.57 1.52 -9.45
N ILE A 18 -10.58 2.43 -10.42
CA ILE A 18 -9.67 2.41 -11.57
C ILE A 18 -8.89 3.72 -11.56
N SER A 19 -7.57 3.69 -11.42
CA SER A 19 -6.77 4.91 -11.31
C SER A 19 -5.29 4.68 -11.64
N GLY A 20 -4.61 5.72 -12.11
CA GLY A 20 -3.15 5.74 -12.28
C GLY A 20 -2.38 6.27 -11.05
N GLY A 21 -3.09 6.66 -9.98
CA GLY A 21 -2.49 7.29 -8.81
C GLY A 21 -1.99 6.28 -7.76
N GLY A 22 -0.77 6.46 -7.26
CA GLY A 22 -0.17 5.53 -6.30
C GLY A 22 -0.84 5.52 -4.92
N THR A 23 -1.15 6.70 -4.35
CA THR A 23 -1.73 6.80 -2.99
C THR A 23 -3.12 6.19 -2.93
N MET A 24 -4.01 6.65 -3.80
CA MET A 24 -5.40 6.19 -3.83
C MET A 24 -5.51 4.69 -4.14
N ASN A 25 -4.62 4.14 -4.97
CA ASN A 25 -4.61 2.70 -5.24
C ASN A 25 -4.26 1.87 -4.00
N ARG A 26 -3.30 2.33 -3.19
CA ARG A 26 -2.89 1.65 -1.96
C ARG A 26 -3.95 1.78 -0.87
N GLU A 27 -4.62 2.93 -0.78
CA GLU A 27 -5.74 3.14 0.12
C GLU A 27 -6.94 2.24 -0.24
N ALA A 28 -7.28 2.14 -1.53
CA ALA A 28 -8.32 1.24 -2.02
C ALA A 28 -7.97 -0.23 -1.67
N ALA A 29 -6.74 -0.65 -1.96
CA ALA A 29 -6.26 -1.98 -1.60
C ALA A 29 -6.30 -2.23 -0.08
N ALA A 30 -5.92 -1.24 0.74
CA ALA A 30 -5.98 -1.29 2.20
C ALA A 30 -7.41 -1.48 2.74
N LEU A 31 -8.38 -0.80 2.11
CA LEU A 31 -9.81 -0.90 2.42
C LEU A 31 -10.48 -2.17 1.86
N GLY A 32 -9.75 -3.03 1.14
CA GLY A 32 -10.31 -4.21 0.49
C GLY A 32 -11.22 -3.88 -0.71
N VAL A 33 -11.08 -2.69 -1.27
CA VAL A 33 -11.75 -2.29 -2.51
C VAL A 33 -10.97 -2.87 -3.69
N PRO A 34 -11.59 -3.63 -4.61
CA PRO A 34 -10.94 -4.04 -5.85
C PRO A 34 -10.37 -2.84 -6.59
N VAL A 35 -9.07 -2.86 -6.87
CA VAL A 35 -8.38 -1.75 -7.53
C VAL A 35 -7.66 -2.22 -8.79
N TYR A 36 -7.90 -1.48 -9.87
CA TYR A 36 -7.28 -1.67 -11.17
C TYR A 36 -6.40 -0.47 -11.49
N SER A 37 -5.10 -0.69 -11.53
CA SER A 37 -4.14 0.36 -11.82
C SER A 37 -3.90 0.45 -13.33
N ILE A 38 -4.04 1.65 -13.88
CA ILE A 38 -3.68 1.98 -15.27
C ILE A 38 -2.30 2.67 -15.35
N PHE A 39 -1.51 2.61 -14.27
CA PHE A 39 -0.19 3.24 -14.21
C PHE A 39 0.81 2.55 -15.15
N ARG A 40 1.48 3.33 -15.99
CA ARG A 40 2.40 2.84 -17.05
C ARG A 40 3.88 3.09 -16.77
N GLY A 41 4.20 3.70 -15.63
CA GLY A 41 5.58 3.94 -15.22
C GLY A 41 6.23 2.72 -14.57
N LYS A 42 7.46 2.91 -14.05
CA LYS A 42 8.14 1.87 -13.27
C LYS A 42 7.33 1.55 -12.00
N ILE A 43 6.87 0.31 -11.89
CA ILE A 43 6.07 -0.14 -10.75
C ILE A 43 6.88 -0.07 -9.45
N GLY A 44 6.31 0.63 -8.46
CA GLY A 44 6.89 0.75 -7.13
C GLY A 44 6.83 -0.56 -6.35
N ALA A 45 7.70 -0.72 -5.34
CA ALA A 45 7.79 -1.96 -4.56
C ALA A 45 6.46 -2.34 -3.89
N VAL A 46 5.73 -1.35 -3.37
CA VAL A 46 4.42 -1.57 -2.73
C VAL A 46 3.38 -2.03 -3.73
N ASP A 47 3.31 -1.39 -4.91
CA ASP A 47 2.31 -1.77 -5.93
C ASP A 47 2.59 -3.15 -6.51
N ARG A 48 3.88 -3.48 -6.66
CA ARG A 48 4.32 -4.84 -7.05
C ARG A 48 3.86 -5.86 -6.01
N TYR A 49 4.14 -5.61 -4.74
CA TYR A 49 3.69 -6.48 -3.65
C TYR A 49 2.16 -6.63 -3.60
N LEU A 50 1.41 -5.55 -3.77
CA LEU A 50 -0.05 -5.60 -3.81
C LEU A 50 -0.57 -6.39 -5.01
N ALA A 51 0.11 -6.29 -6.17
CA ALA A 51 -0.22 -7.09 -7.33
C ALA A 51 0.05 -8.58 -7.13
N GLU A 52 1.22 -8.92 -6.60
CA GLU A 52 1.63 -10.30 -6.28
C GLU A 52 0.72 -10.96 -5.24
N THR A 53 0.20 -10.18 -4.29
CA THR A 53 -0.74 -10.65 -3.26
C THR A 53 -2.21 -10.60 -3.69
N GLY A 54 -2.50 -10.23 -4.95
CA GLY A 54 -3.86 -10.18 -5.49
C GLY A 54 -4.73 -9.04 -4.97
N ARG A 55 -4.14 -8.05 -4.29
CA ARG A 55 -4.83 -6.87 -3.74
C ARG A 55 -4.91 -5.69 -4.70
N LEU A 56 -4.16 -5.73 -5.80
CA LEU A 56 -4.17 -4.75 -6.87
C LEU A 56 -4.03 -5.47 -8.22
N THR A 57 -4.74 -5.03 -9.25
CA THR A 57 -4.61 -5.57 -10.60
C THR A 57 -4.02 -4.53 -11.54
N LEU A 58 -2.95 -4.89 -12.26
CA LEU A 58 -2.36 -4.02 -13.29
C LEU A 58 -3.10 -4.23 -14.63
N LEU A 59 -3.56 -3.13 -15.22
CA LEU A 59 -4.10 -3.08 -16.59
C LEU A 59 -3.02 -2.47 -17.49
N GLU A 60 -2.33 -3.34 -18.22
CA GLU A 60 -1.16 -3.01 -19.04
C GLU A 60 -1.46 -2.98 -20.55
N SER A 61 -2.65 -3.39 -20.94
CA SER A 61 -3.10 -3.39 -22.33
C SER A 61 -4.61 -3.16 -22.40
N VAL A 62 -5.13 -3.00 -23.61
CA VAL A 62 -6.58 -2.96 -23.85
C VAL A 62 -7.21 -4.33 -23.55
N ASP A 63 -6.52 -5.42 -23.90
CA ASP A 63 -7.00 -6.80 -23.67
C ASP A 63 -7.18 -7.12 -22.18
N ASP A 64 -6.38 -6.49 -21.32
CA ASP A 64 -6.52 -6.61 -19.87
C ASP A 64 -7.88 -6.11 -19.37
N VAL A 65 -8.48 -5.13 -20.04
CA VAL A 65 -9.83 -4.64 -19.70
C VAL A 65 -10.86 -5.75 -19.94
N ALA A 66 -10.74 -6.49 -21.03
CA ALA A 66 -11.66 -7.58 -21.34
C ALA A 66 -11.43 -8.82 -20.45
N THR A 67 -10.19 -9.07 -20.05
CA THR A 67 -9.79 -10.33 -19.39
C THR A 67 -9.68 -10.23 -17.87
N LYS A 68 -9.32 -9.06 -17.33
CA LYS A 68 -9.06 -8.87 -15.89
C LYS A 68 -10.11 -8.01 -15.18
N LEU A 69 -10.66 -6.99 -15.84
CA LEU A 69 -11.61 -6.07 -15.20
C LEU A 69 -12.97 -6.74 -14.94
N LYS A 70 -13.35 -6.86 -13.68
CA LYS A 70 -14.66 -7.35 -13.25
C LYS A 70 -15.49 -6.20 -12.70
N VAL A 71 -16.55 -5.84 -13.43
CA VAL A 71 -17.51 -4.81 -13.01
C VAL A 71 -18.72 -5.49 -12.36
N THR A 72 -18.61 -5.74 -11.07
CA THR A 72 -19.66 -6.37 -10.26
C THR A 72 -19.84 -5.61 -8.96
N LYS A 73 -21.08 -5.59 -8.44
CA LYS A 73 -21.36 -4.96 -7.15
C LYS A 73 -20.52 -5.60 -6.04
N ARG A 74 -19.82 -4.78 -5.25
CA ARG A 74 -18.96 -5.25 -4.16
C ARG A 74 -19.81 -5.59 -2.94
N VAL A 75 -19.66 -6.81 -2.44
CA VAL A 75 -20.17 -7.17 -1.11
C VAL A 75 -19.22 -6.57 -0.07
N ARG A 76 -19.72 -5.61 0.71
CA ARG A 76 -18.92 -4.93 1.72
C ARG A 76 -18.89 -5.78 2.99
N THR A 77 -17.76 -6.43 3.25
CA THR A 77 -17.49 -7.11 4.53
C THR A 77 -16.70 -6.18 5.44
N LYS A 78 -16.98 -6.20 6.75
CA LYS A 78 -16.20 -5.41 7.73
C LYS A 78 -14.87 -6.09 8.09
N ASP A 79 -14.70 -7.36 7.70
CA ASP A 79 -13.61 -8.22 8.13
C ASP A 79 -12.23 -7.78 7.60
N GLY A 80 -12.19 -6.93 6.55
CA GLY A 80 -10.95 -6.46 5.92
C GLY A 80 -10.31 -5.21 6.53
N ILE A 81 -11.03 -4.43 7.35
CA ILE A 81 -10.47 -3.24 8.03
C ILE A 81 -9.99 -3.66 9.42
N SER A 82 -8.76 -4.17 9.51
CA SER A 82 -8.13 -4.43 10.81
C SER A 82 -7.24 -3.25 11.21
N SER A 83 -7.63 -2.54 12.27
CA SER A 83 -6.86 -1.45 12.88
C SER A 83 -6.10 -1.90 14.13
N ASN A 84 -5.59 -3.13 14.13
CA ASN A 84 -4.92 -3.74 15.28
C ASN A 84 -3.55 -3.12 15.66
N GLY A 85 -3.17 -1.99 15.03
CA GLY A 85 -2.00 -1.18 15.39
C GLY A 85 -0.65 -1.88 15.17
N ALA A 86 -0.66 -3.08 14.58
CA ALA A 86 0.53 -3.89 14.35
C ALA A 86 1.57 -3.14 13.51
N ALA A 87 1.14 -2.49 12.42
CA ALA A 87 2.04 -1.74 11.54
C ALA A 87 2.83 -0.65 12.28
N LEU A 88 2.19 0.12 13.17
CA LEU A 88 2.90 1.13 13.96
C LEU A 88 3.91 0.47 14.91
N LYS A 89 3.52 -0.61 15.59
CA LYS A 89 4.40 -1.37 16.49
C LYS A 89 5.62 -1.91 15.73
N ASP A 90 5.41 -2.48 14.56
CA ASP A 90 6.47 -3.05 13.72
C ASP A 90 7.43 -1.97 13.23
N VAL A 91 6.91 -0.81 12.79
CA VAL A 91 7.72 0.33 12.38
C VAL A 91 8.55 0.86 13.55
N VAL A 92 7.94 1.06 14.72
CA VAL A 92 8.65 1.53 15.93
C VAL A 92 9.73 0.52 16.33
N ALA A 93 9.41 -0.77 16.35
CA ALA A 93 10.38 -1.83 16.68
C ALA A 93 11.56 -1.85 15.69
N ALA A 94 11.29 -1.71 14.39
CA ALA A 94 12.33 -1.64 13.37
C ALA A 94 13.25 -0.41 13.55
N VAL A 95 12.68 0.75 13.87
CA VAL A 95 13.45 1.97 14.17
C VAL A 95 14.33 1.77 15.40
N MET A 96 13.78 1.22 16.50
CA MET A 96 14.54 0.94 17.72
C MET A 96 15.71 -0.02 17.47
N LYS A 97 15.47 -1.11 16.74
CA LYS A 97 16.52 -2.07 16.34
C LYS A 97 17.63 -1.43 15.51
N ALA A 98 17.28 -0.53 14.60
CA ALA A 98 18.26 0.19 13.78
C ALA A 98 19.15 1.12 14.63
N LEU A 99 18.58 1.79 15.63
CA LEU A 99 19.31 2.66 16.56
C LEU A 99 20.30 1.88 17.45
N GLU A 100 19.88 0.72 17.97
CA GLU A 100 20.74 -0.16 18.78
C GLU A 100 21.93 -0.71 17.98
N SER A 101 21.67 -1.11 16.72
CA SER A 101 22.70 -1.60 15.80
C SER A 101 23.71 -0.51 15.40
N GLY A 102 23.25 0.75 15.30
CA GLY A 102 24.09 1.92 15.06
C GLY A 102 25.00 2.26 16.25
N ARG A 103 24.49 2.11 17.48
CA ARG A 103 25.28 2.34 18.72
C ARG A 103 26.44 1.36 18.88
N GLN A 104 26.28 0.10 18.48
CA GLN A 104 27.36 -0.89 18.57
C GLN A 104 28.51 -0.62 17.58
N ARG A 105 28.26 0.08 16.47
CA ARG A 105 29.28 0.46 15.48
C ARG A 105 30.13 1.68 15.89
N GLN A 106 29.78 2.37 16.98
CA GLN A 106 30.49 3.57 17.48
C GLN A 106 31.35 3.32 18.74
N LYS A 107 31.82 2.08 19.01
CA LYS A 107 32.82 1.89 20.08
C LYS A 107 34.14 2.58 19.67
N PRO A 108 34.72 3.45 20.52
CA PRO A 108 35.90 4.22 20.17
C PRO A 108 37.11 3.29 20.03
N PHE A 109 37.85 3.49 18.94
CA PHE A 109 39.15 2.88 18.70
C PHE A 109 40.09 3.32 19.84
N SER A 110 40.44 2.39 20.74
CA SER A 110 41.44 2.63 21.78
C SER A 110 42.80 2.87 21.11
N ARG A 111 43.27 4.12 21.12
CA ARG A 111 44.65 4.47 20.69
C ARG A 111 45.65 3.79 21.64
N PRO A 112 46.72 3.14 21.13
CA PRO A 112 47.81 2.72 21.99
C PRO A 112 48.57 3.95 22.47
N LEU A 113 48.84 4.01 23.78
CA LEU A 113 49.75 4.97 24.40
C LEU A 113 51.16 4.75 23.83
N ARG A 114 51.75 5.82 23.27
CA ARG A 114 53.19 5.98 23.11
C ARG A 114 53.63 7.12 24.01
#